data_AF-A0A5C0DYC4-F1
#
_entry.id   AF-A0A5C0DYC4-F1
#
_cell.length_a   1.000
_cell.length_b   1.000
_cell.length_c   1.000
_cell.angle_alpha   90.00
_cell.angle_beta   90.00
_cell.angle_gamma   90.00
#
_symmetry.space_group_name_H-M   'P 1'
#
loop_
_entity.id
_entity.type
_entity.pdbx_description
1 polymer ?
#
loop_
_entity_poly.entity_id
_entity_poly.type
_entity_poly.pdbx_seq_one_letter_code
_entity_poly.pdbx_strand_id
1 'polypeptide(L)'
;MTQPSLPQPQLEPKGITFDQYEEFTPGKLELSNGYLGYGGQDNLGFHLSILTNMGLLAAVRNTNLSLWIEALDHVVREKLQNVNSEPEVAEAMLNRFNQAMLDLEAVIDYLGE
;
A
#
# COMPACT_ATOMS: atom_id res chain seq x y z
N MET A 1 -18.63 5.96 -21.71
CA MET A 1 -19.17 5.65 -20.37
C MET A 1 -18.38 6.47 -19.36
N THR A 2 -18.90 6.68 -18.15
CA THR A 2 -18.10 7.24 -17.04
C THR A 2 -17.15 6.17 -16.53
N GLN A 3 -15.85 6.48 -16.40
CA GLN A 3 -14.88 5.56 -15.81
C GLN A 3 -15.28 5.23 -14.36
N PRO A 4 -15.23 3.96 -13.92
CA PRO A 4 -15.53 3.63 -12.53
C PRO A 4 -14.48 4.23 -11.59
N SER A 5 -14.88 4.48 -10.34
CA SER A 5 -13.95 5.01 -9.34
C SER A 5 -12.90 3.97 -8.94
N LEU A 6 -11.68 4.44 -8.66
CA LEU A 6 -10.60 3.59 -8.15
C LEU A 6 -11.07 2.82 -6.90
N PRO A 7 -10.87 1.50 -6.84
CA PRO A 7 -11.16 0.70 -5.64
C PRO A 7 -10.45 1.28 -4.41
N GLN A 8 -11.09 1.16 -3.25
CA GLN A 8 -10.57 1.70 -1.99
C GLN A 8 -10.38 0.54 -1.00
N PRO A 9 -9.14 0.03 -0.83
CA PRO A 9 -8.84 -1.04 0.11
C PRO A 9 -9.26 -0.71 1.53
N GLN A 10 -9.72 -1.73 2.24
CA GLN A 10 -10.12 -1.63 3.65
C GLN A 10 -9.30 -2.64 4.47
N LEU A 11 -9.34 -2.53 5.80
CA LEU A 11 -8.65 -3.49 6.68
C LEU A 11 -9.12 -4.93 6.41
N GLU A 12 -10.44 -5.12 6.37
CA GLU A 12 -11.07 -6.39 6.02
C GLU A 12 -11.38 -6.46 4.50
N PRO A 13 -11.53 -7.67 3.93
CA PRO A 13 -11.89 -7.87 2.53
C PRO A 13 -13.21 -7.18 2.15
N LYS A 14 -13.25 -6.58 0.95
CA LYS A 14 -14.47 -6.02 0.36
C LYS A 14 -14.52 -6.32 -1.14
N GLY A 15 -15.66 -6.80 -1.63
CA GLY A 15 -15.86 -7.01 -3.07
C GLY A 15 -15.82 -5.69 -3.87
N ILE A 16 -15.09 -5.68 -4.98
CA ILE A 16 -15.20 -4.64 -6.03
C ILE A 16 -16.52 -4.78 -6.81
N THR A 17 -16.95 -3.72 -7.49
CA THR A 17 -18.13 -3.79 -8.38
C THR A 17 -17.82 -4.53 -9.69
N PHE A 18 -18.85 -4.91 -10.45
CA PHE A 18 -18.67 -5.48 -11.79
C PHE A 18 -17.94 -4.51 -12.72
N ASP A 19 -18.34 -3.23 -12.73
CA ASP A 19 -17.70 -2.20 -13.56
C ASP A 19 -16.20 -2.02 -13.20
N GLN A 20 -15.86 -2.09 -11.90
CA GLN A 20 -14.47 -2.08 -11.43
C GLN A 20 -13.71 -3.35 -11.83
N TYR A 21 -14.39 -4.51 -11.87
CA TYR A 21 -13.80 -5.75 -12.35
C TYR A 21 -13.51 -5.69 -13.87
N GLU A 22 -14.45 -5.16 -14.65
CA GLU A 22 -14.32 -5.03 -16.11
C GLU A 22 -13.22 -4.04 -16.50
N GLU A 23 -13.14 -2.88 -15.84
CA GLU A 23 -12.12 -1.84 -16.09
C GLU A 23 -10.74 -2.23 -15.53
N PHE A 24 -10.68 -2.62 -14.24
CA PHE A 24 -9.42 -2.73 -13.50
C PHE A 24 -8.92 -4.16 -13.29
N THR A 25 -9.70 -5.19 -13.60
CA THR A 25 -9.21 -6.59 -13.60
C THR A 25 -9.45 -7.26 -14.96
N PRO A 26 -8.85 -6.72 -16.05
CA PRO A 26 -9.01 -7.23 -17.40
C PRO A 26 -8.56 -8.69 -17.55
N GLY A 27 -9.02 -9.30 -18.65
CA GLY A 27 -9.04 -10.74 -18.93
C GLY A 27 -7.90 -11.60 -18.37
N LYS A 28 -8.03 -12.00 -17.11
CA LYS A 28 -7.23 -13.04 -16.43
C LYS A 28 -5.71 -12.87 -16.52
N LEU A 29 -5.16 -11.98 -15.67
CA LEU A 29 -3.75 -12.05 -15.23
C LEU A 29 -2.75 -11.91 -16.40
N GLU A 30 -2.71 -10.73 -17.06
CA GLU A 30 -2.03 -10.53 -18.34
C GLU A 30 -1.01 -9.32 -18.43
N LEU A 31 0.28 -9.53 -18.06
CA LEU A 31 1.54 -8.98 -18.69
C LEU A 31 1.83 -7.48 -18.55
N SER A 32 2.14 -7.03 -17.34
CA SER A 32 3.52 -6.58 -17.08
C SER A 32 3.97 -7.05 -15.68
N ASN A 33 5.28 -7.13 -15.41
CA ASN A 33 5.85 -7.53 -14.11
C ASN A 33 5.42 -8.91 -13.52
N GLY A 34 4.86 -9.86 -14.31
CA GLY A 34 4.64 -11.25 -13.82
C GLY A 34 3.62 -12.20 -14.49
N TYR A 35 3.12 -11.95 -15.71
CA TYR A 35 1.85 -12.50 -16.25
C TYR A 35 1.87 -12.81 -17.81
N LEU A 36 0.94 -12.37 -18.70
CA LEU A 36 1.00 -12.42 -20.22
C LEU A 36 0.59 -11.10 -21.00
N GLY A 37 1.43 -10.44 -21.84
CA GLY A 37 1.45 -8.97 -22.21
C GLY A 37 0.24 -8.14 -22.72
N TYR A 38 -0.26 -7.14 -21.96
CA TYR A 38 -1.14 -6.06 -22.51
C TYR A 38 -0.83 -4.62 -22.02
N GLY A 39 -0.18 -3.81 -22.88
CA GLY A 39 0.37 -2.48 -22.55
C GLY A 39 -0.61 -1.30 -22.57
N GLY A 40 -1.69 -1.36 -21.78
CA GLY A 40 -2.68 -0.27 -21.71
C GLY A 40 -3.57 -0.26 -20.46
N GLN A 41 -3.18 -0.96 -19.39
CA GLN A 41 -4.00 -1.16 -18.20
C GLN A 41 -3.65 -0.19 -17.07
N ASP A 42 -4.64 0.20 -16.27
CA ASP A 42 -4.44 0.98 -15.05
C ASP A 42 -3.86 0.08 -13.95
N ASN A 43 -2.52 0.02 -13.87
CA ASN A 43 -1.79 -0.72 -12.85
C ASN A 43 -2.18 -0.31 -11.42
N LEU A 44 -2.53 0.96 -11.17
CA LEU A 44 -2.95 1.41 -9.85
C LEU A 44 -4.35 0.87 -9.53
N GLY A 45 -5.29 1.02 -10.46
CA GLY A 45 -6.63 0.44 -10.38
C GLY A 45 -6.59 -1.07 -10.15
N PHE A 46 -5.74 -1.80 -10.86
CA PHE A 46 -5.55 -3.25 -10.71
C PHE A 46 -5.03 -3.64 -9.31
N HIS A 47 -3.95 -3.02 -8.83
CA HIS A 47 -3.43 -3.29 -7.49
C HIS A 47 -4.44 -2.94 -6.40
N LEU A 48 -5.16 -1.82 -6.54
CA LEU A 48 -6.23 -1.44 -5.63
C LEU A 48 -7.41 -2.42 -5.68
N SER A 49 -7.77 -2.95 -6.85
CA SER A 49 -8.79 -4.01 -6.99
C SER A 49 -8.41 -5.28 -6.23
N ILE A 50 -7.16 -5.73 -6.36
CA ILE A 50 -6.64 -6.88 -5.61
C ILE A 50 -6.68 -6.60 -4.10
N LEU A 51 -6.12 -5.47 -3.65
CA LEU A 51 -6.07 -5.13 -2.22
C LEU A 51 -7.45 -4.87 -1.62
N THR A 52 -8.43 -4.40 -2.41
CA THR A 52 -9.82 -4.25 -1.96
C THR A 52 -10.47 -5.62 -1.75
N ASN A 53 -10.39 -6.50 -2.75
CA ASN A 53 -10.90 -7.88 -2.65
C ASN A 53 -10.19 -8.72 -1.57
N MET A 54 -8.90 -8.47 -1.32
CA MET A 54 -8.08 -9.21 -0.36
C MET A 54 -8.22 -8.68 1.08
N GLY A 55 -8.38 -7.37 1.27
CA GLY A 55 -8.26 -6.71 2.57
C GLY A 55 -6.80 -6.52 3.00
N LEU A 56 -6.48 -5.35 3.57
CA LEU A 56 -5.13 -5.01 4.02
C LEU A 56 -4.62 -5.94 5.12
N LEU A 57 -5.49 -6.44 6.01
CA LEU A 57 -5.09 -7.39 7.05
C LEU A 57 -4.59 -8.72 6.48
N ALA A 58 -5.18 -9.20 5.39
CA ALA A 58 -4.69 -10.41 4.72
C ALA A 58 -3.37 -10.13 3.97
N ALA A 59 -3.22 -8.96 3.34
CA ALA A 59 -1.96 -8.55 2.71
C ALA A 59 -0.81 -8.47 3.74
N VAL A 60 -1.06 -7.87 4.91
CA VAL A 60 -0.08 -7.77 6.01
C VAL A 60 0.24 -9.15 6.58
N ARG A 61 -0.76 -9.98 6.88
CA ARG A 61 -0.56 -11.34 7.44
C ARG A 61 0.23 -12.30 6.55
N ASN A 62 0.20 -12.11 5.23
CA ASN A 62 0.87 -12.99 4.25
C ASN A 62 2.19 -12.41 3.72
N THR A 63 2.70 -11.33 4.31
CA THR A 63 3.96 -10.68 3.95
C THR A 63 4.84 -10.57 5.18
N ASN A 64 6.16 -10.51 5.03
CA ASN A 64 7.05 -10.24 6.16
C ASN A 64 6.76 -8.84 6.75
N LEU A 65 6.54 -8.75 8.06
CA LEU A 65 6.27 -7.49 8.75
C LEU A 65 7.44 -6.50 8.64
N SER A 66 8.70 -6.96 8.52
CA SER A 66 9.84 -6.06 8.36
C SER A 66 9.77 -5.26 7.05
N LEU A 67 9.28 -5.88 5.96
CA LEU A 67 9.05 -5.19 4.68
C LEU A 67 7.93 -4.15 4.77
N TRP A 68 6.96 -4.34 5.67
CA TRP A 68 5.93 -3.33 5.95
C TRP A 68 6.47 -2.14 6.75
N ILE A 69 7.40 -2.37 7.67
CA ILE A 69 8.15 -1.28 8.35
C ILE A 69 8.98 -0.50 7.34
N GLU A 70 9.77 -1.19 6.49
CA GLU A 70 10.60 -0.56 5.46
C GLU A 70 9.77 0.30 4.49
N ALA A 71 8.63 -0.23 4.00
CA ALA A 71 7.72 0.51 3.14
C ALA A 71 7.09 1.73 3.85
N LEU A 72 6.77 1.61 5.14
CA LEU A 72 6.23 2.72 5.94
C LEU A 72 7.28 3.81 6.18
N ASP A 73 8.54 3.42 6.44
CA ASP A 73 9.66 4.34 6.62
C ASP A 73 9.81 5.25 5.40
N HIS A 74 9.94 4.63 4.21
CA HIS A 74 10.09 5.36 2.95
C HIS A 74 8.93 6.32 2.68
N VAL A 75 7.68 5.85 2.76
CA VAL A 75 6.49 6.66 2.41
C VAL A 75 6.26 7.79 3.40
N VAL A 76 6.50 7.58 4.70
CA VAL A 76 6.30 8.64 5.71
C VAL A 76 7.43 9.66 5.65
N ARG A 77 8.70 9.26 5.44
CA ARG A 77 9.80 10.21 5.25
C ARG A 77 9.61 11.08 4.02
N GLU A 78 9.23 10.49 2.88
CA GLU A 78 8.91 11.23 1.65
C GLU A 78 7.79 12.26 1.92
N LYS A 79 6.72 11.86 2.63
CA LYS A 79 5.65 12.79 2.98
C LYS A 79 6.12 13.90 3.91
N LEU A 80 6.85 13.59 4.97
CA LEU A 80 7.38 14.59 5.91
C LEU A 80 8.26 15.64 5.22
N GLN A 81 9.11 15.23 4.27
CA GLN A 81 9.93 16.16 3.47
C GLN A 81 9.10 17.14 2.62
N ASN A 82 7.88 16.73 2.23
CA ASN A 82 6.98 17.53 1.40
C ASN A 82 5.97 18.36 2.20
N VAL A 83 5.93 18.25 3.55
CA VAL A 83 5.04 19.09 4.38
C VAL A 83 5.68 20.46 4.61
N ASN A 84 5.08 21.49 4.01
CA ASN A 84 5.42 22.88 4.34
C ASN A 84 5.04 23.19 5.80
N SER A 85 6.03 23.22 6.68
CA SER A 85 5.89 23.40 8.12
C SER A 85 7.10 24.16 8.70
N GLU A 86 6.95 24.69 9.90
CA GLU A 86 8.06 25.37 10.60
C GLU A 86 9.20 24.37 10.88
N PRO A 87 10.49 24.75 10.73
CA PRO A 87 11.60 23.81 10.84
C PRO A 87 11.63 23.01 12.16
N GLU A 88 11.35 23.67 13.29
CA GLU A 88 11.29 23.03 14.61
C GLU A 88 10.18 21.97 14.70
N VAL A 89 9.05 22.21 14.03
CA VAL A 89 7.92 21.26 13.97
C VAL A 89 8.27 20.08 13.08
N ALA A 90 8.90 20.33 11.93
CA ALA A 90 9.37 19.27 11.02
C ALA A 90 10.40 18.36 11.69
N GLU A 91 11.38 18.94 12.39
CA GLU A 91 12.40 18.21 13.16
C GLU A 91 11.76 17.41 14.31
N ALA A 92 10.84 18.01 15.07
CA ALA A 92 10.13 17.32 16.15
C ALA A 92 9.28 16.14 15.65
N MET A 93 8.65 16.25 14.48
CA MET A 93 7.90 15.15 13.87
C MET A 93 8.83 14.05 13.34
N LEU A 94 9.95 14.42 12.70
CA LEU A 94 10.94 13.46 12.22
C LEU A 94 11.56 12.65 13.37
N ASN A 95 11.90 13.30 14.49
CA ASN A 95 12.44 12.64 15.68
C ASN A 95 11.42 11.69 16.32
N ARG A 96 10.14 12.07 16.39
CA ARG A 96 9.06 11.18 16.84
C ARG A 96 8.88 9.98 15.90
N PHE A 97 8.96 10.20 14.60
CA PHE A 97 8.87 9.14 13.61
C PHE A 97 10.02 8.14 13.74
N ASN A 98 11.26 8.62 13.84
CA ASN A 98 12.45 7.79 14.07
C ASN A 98 12.28 6.88 15.31
N GLN A 99 11.81 7.43 16.43
CA GLN A 99 11.58 6.62 17.63
C GLN A 99 10.49 5.57 17.42
N ALA A 100 9.38 5.92 16.78
CA ALA A 100 8.30 4.99 16.51
C ALA A 100 8.72 3.83 15.60
N MET A 101 9.63 4.06 14.65
CA MET A 101 10.19 3.00 13.81
C MET A 101 11.11 2.06 14.60
N LEU A 102 12.02 2.59 15.44
CA LEU A 102 12.86 1.78 16.33
C LEU A 102 12.03 0.92 17.31
N ASP A 103 10.96 1.50 17.88
CA ASP A 103 10.06 0.78 18.79
C ASP A 103 9.32 -0.36 18.07
N LEU A 104 8.92 -0.16 16.80
CA LEU A 104 8.26 -1.18 15.99
C LEU A 104 9.24 -2.26 15.49
N GLU A 105 10.47 -1.89 15.13
CA GLU A 105 11.55 -2.84 14.76
C GLU A 105 11.83 -3.80 15.93
N ALA A 106 12.02 -3.28 17.14
CA ALA A 106 12.24 -4.10 18.33
C ALA A 106 11.08 -5.07 18.65
N VAL A 107 9.84 -4.68 18.34
CA VAL A 107 8.67 -5.57 18.46
C VAL A 107 8.66 -6.65 17.39
N ILE A 108 9.06 -6.35 16.15
CA ILE A 108 9.17 -7.36 15.08
C ILE A 108 10.29 -8.35 15.38
N ASP A 109 11.46 -7.88 15.83
CA ASP A 109 12.58 -8.74 16.16
C ASP A 109 12.18 -9.75 17.25
N TYR A 110 11.51 -9.29 18.31
CA TYR A 110 10.95 -10.16 19.36
C TYR A 110 9.89 -11.16 18.84
N LEU A 111 9.11 -10.80 17.81
CA LEU A 111 8.14 -11.71 17.18
C LEU A 111 8.80 -12.71 16.20
N GLY A 112 10.09 -12.54 15.89
CA GLY A 112 10.90 -13.43 15.06
C GLY A 112 11.76 -14.44 15.82
N GLU A 113 11.85 -14.33 17.16
CA GLU A 113 12.55 -15.25 18.08
C GLU A 113 11.72 -16.53 18.41
#